data_AF-A0A6A3N8A2-F1
#
_entry.id   AF-A0A6A3N8A2-F1
#
_cell.length_a   1.000
_cell.length_b   1.000
_cell.length_c   1.000
_cell.angle_alpha   90.00
_cell.angle_beta   90.00
_cell.angle_gamma   90.00
#
_symmetry.space_group_name_H-M   'P 1'
#
loop_
_entity.id
_entity.type
_entity.pdbx_description
1 polymer ?
#
loop_
_entity_poly.entity_id
_entity_poly.type
_entity_poly.pdbx_seq_one_letter_code
_entity_poly.pdbx_strand_id
1 'polypeptide(L)'
;MSSSSSSSSSSSSSCTRNQTALTLQCNYLCAEGRPCVAYAAGDEAACSSSSSTFGTCTADGYCTYECFANGPEDFAANGAIDFSTYTFLIPFGSDVEPSEQELSWSSDQEAAANAALAAVANWTTQHPSKSNDALQHIEPLDFMASTTGVVLAGGSSVFGVRGKVARVQLPQELFTADTQLQAVTLANLALEQILATSLPSGLINLTISNCLMTSYPDDLKTMDALENLDLSKNYYGYFPSDLDLPKLQTLNLSANSLGSFEGSLPSLVTL
;
A
#
# COMPACT_ATOMS: atom_id res chain seq x y z
N MET A 1 -29.93 33.88 -48.10
CA MET A 1 -29.45 32.57 -47.63
C MET A 1 -28.21 32.83 -46.81
N SER A 2 -28.40 33.07 -45.52
CA SER A 2 -27.32 33.28 -44.56
C SER A 2 -27.06 31.93 -43.91
N SER A 3 -25.94 31.30 -44.26
CA SER A 3 -25.51 30.06 -43.60
C SER A 3 -24.62 30.47 -42.43
N SER A 4 -25.20 30.43 -41.23
CA SER A 4 -24.47 30.52 -39.97
C SER A 4 -23.75 29.20 -39.73
N SER A 5 -22.43 29.19 -39.88
CA SER A 5 -21.59 28.07 -39.47
C SER A 5 -21.42 28.14 -37.96
N SER A 6 -22.21 27.35 -37.23
CA SER A 6 -22.01 27.12 -35.80
C SER A 6 -20.73 26.30 -35.62
N SER A 7 -19.64 26.95 -35.21
CA SER A 7 -18.45 26.26 -34.71
C SER A 7 -18.78 25.65 -33.35
N SER A 8 -19.24 24.41 -33.34
CA SER A 8 -19.26 23.56 -32.16
C SER A 8 -17.81 23.21 -31.83
N SER A 9 -17.19 24.02 -30.96
CA SER A 9 -15.96 23.68 -30.26
C SER A 9 -16.27 22.48 -29.35
N SER A 10 -16.08 21.27 -29.87
CA SER A 10 -15.96 20.07 -29.06
C SER A 10 -14.71 20.24 -28.19
N SER A 11 -14.90 20.69 -26.96
CA SER A 11 -13.87 20.59 -25.92
C SER A 11 -13.60 19.11 -25.72
N SER A 12 -12.57 18.58 -26.39
CA SER A 12 -11.96 17.32 -26.02
C SER A 12 -11.37 17.53 -24.64
N SER A 13 -12.14 17.25 -23.59
CA SER A 13 -11.57 17.17 -22.24
C SER A 13 -10.51 16.09 -22.29
N SER A 14 -9.24 16.46 -22.18
CA SER A 14 -8.15 15.50 -21.97
C SER A 14 -8.15 15.07 -20.51
N CYS A 15 -7.50 13.94 -20.18
CA CYS A 15 -7.24 13.61 -18.79
C CYS A 15 -6.60 14.81 -18.06
N THR A 16 -7.03 15.08 -16.83
CA THR A 16 -6.50 16.18 -16.00
C THR A 16 -5.83 15.67 -14.73
N ARG A 17 -5.64 14.35 -14.61
CA ARG A 17 -4.93 13.76 -13.47
C ARG A 17 -3.46 14.13 -13.56
N ASN A 18 -2.90 14.65 -12.47
CA ASN A 18 -1.49 15.04 -12.42
C ASN A 18 -0.57 13.90 -11.98
N GLN A 19 -1.14 12.80 -11.48
CA GLN A 19 -0.39 11.68 -10.92
C GLN A 19 -1.08 10.35 -11.19
N THR A 20 -0.27 9.34 -11.46
CA THR A 20 -0.70 7.94 -11.56
C THR A 20 -0.79 7.37 -10.15
N ALA A 21 -1.99 6.97 -9.73
CA ALA A 21 -2.24 6.58 -8.34
C ALA A 21 -3.21 5.40 -8.20
N LEU A 22 -3.01 4.62 -7.14
CA LEU A 22 -4.04 3.70 -6.64
C LEU A 22 -5.13 4.51 -5.95
N THR A 23 -6.38 4.33 -6.36
CA THR A 23 -7.54 5.12 -5.90
C THR A 23 -8.83 4.33 -6.00
N LEU A 24 -9.85 4.68 -5.22
CA LEU A 24 -11.22 4.18 -5.43
C LEU A 24 -12.05 5.06 -6.38
N GLN A 25 -11.50 6.19 -6.85
CA GLN A 25 -12.17 7.09 -7.79
C GLN A 25 -12.03 6.61 -9.24
N CYS A 26 -12.56 5.42 -9.52
CA CYS A 26 -12.40 4.71 -10.79
C CYS A 26 -13.45 5.08 -11.86
N ASN A 27 -14.08 6.23 -11.72
CA ASN A 27 -15.19 6.76 -12.53
C ASN A 27 -16.25 5.71 -12.93
N TYR A 28 -16.63 4.83 -11.99
CA TYR A 28 -17.61 3.76 -12.19
C TYR A 28 -17.27 2.73 -13.28
N LEU A 29 -16.01 2.71 -13.76
CA LEU A 29 -15.55 1.73 -14.75
C LEU A 29 -15.16 0.39 -14.11
N CYS A 30 -14.66 0.44 -12.87
CA CYS A 30 -14.23 -0.72 -12.12
C CYS A 30 -15.34 -1.20 -11.17
N ALA A 31 -15.28 -2.47 -10.78
CA ALA A 31 -16.23 -3.02 -9.81
C ALA A 31 -16.15 -2.24 -8.48
N GLU A 32 -17.31 -2.00 -7.88
CA GLU A 32 -17.46 -1.20 -6.66
C GLU A 32 -16.60 -1.75 -5.51
N GLY A 33 -16.06 -0.84 -4.69
CA GLY A 33 -15.23 -1.18 -3.53
C GLY A 33 -13.82 -1.68 -3.87
N ARG A 34 -13.41 -1.63 -5.14
CA ARG A 34 -12.08 -2.04 -5.58
C ARG A 34 -11.27 -0.83 -6.03
N PRO A 35 -10.12 -0.58 -5.39
CA PRO A 35 -9.17 0.37 -5.93
C PRO A 35 -8.71 -0.02 -7.33
N CYS A 36 -8.53 0.99 -8.18
CA CYS A 36 -7.92 0.91 -9.50
C CYS A 36 -6.67 1.77 -9.54
N VAL A 37 -5.83 1.57 -10.55
CA VAL A 37 -4.76 2.53 -10.86
C VAL A 37 -5.31 3.52 -11.88
N ALA A 38 -5.42 4.79 -11.50
CA ALA A 38 -5.86 5.87 -12.38
C ALA A 38 -4.65 6.66 -12.88
N TYR A 39 -4.45 6.71 -14.20
CA TYR A 39 -3.24 7.24 -14.82
C TYR A 39 -3.23 8.77 -14.91
N ALA A 40 -2.05 9.37 -14.76
CA ALA A 40 -1.84 10.77 -15.05
C ALA A 40 -2.02 11.06 -16.55
N ALA A 41 -2.30 12.31 -16.87
CA ALA A 41 -2.29 12.80 -18.23
C ALA A 41 -0.88 12.66 -18.84
N GLY A 42 -0.76 11.91 -19.93
CA GLY A 42 0.51 11.59 -20.59
C GLY A 42 1.10 10.22 -20.21
N ASP A 43 0.65 9.61 -19.11
CA ASP A 43 1.14 8.32 -18.62
C ASP A 43 0.23 7.15 -19.01
N GLU A 44 -0.82 7.38 -19.79
CA GLU A 44 -1.87 6.38 -20.07
C GLU A 44 -1.33 5.10 -20.73
N ALA A 45 -0.25 5.21 -21.50
CA ALA A 45 0.43 4.07 -22.11
C ALA A 45 1.01 3.09 -21.08
N ALA A 46 1.37 3.59 -19.88
CA ALA A 46 1.90 2.78 -18.79
C ALA A 46 0.89 1.73 -18.29
N CYS A 47 -0.40 1.90 -18.60
CA CYS A 47 -1.42 0.91 -18.27
C CYS A 47 -1.10 -0.47 -18.83
N SER A 48 -0.69 -0.54 -20.09
CA SER A 48 -0.39 -1.82 -20.76
C SER A 48 1.09 -2.16 -20.84
N SER A 49 1.99 -1.19 -20.64
CA SER A 49 3.44 -1.42 -20.78
C SER A 49 4.15 -1.82 -19.49
N SER A 50 3.55 -1.54 -18.31
CA SER A 50 4.15 -1.88 -17.02
C SER A 50 3.54 -3.14 -16.42
N SER A 51 4.39 -3.95 -15.77
CA SER A 51 4.02 -5.25 -15.20
C SER A 51 2.88 -5.12 -14.17
N SER A 52 1.83 -5.92 -14.36
CA SER A 52 0.70 -6.03 -13.45
C SER A 52 0.15 -7.45 -13.42
N THR A 53 -0.60 -7.79 -12.37
CA THR A 53 -1.40 -9.01 -12.31
C THR A 53 -2.84 -8.66 -11.99
N PHE A 54 -3.76 -9.39 -12.62
CA PHE A 54 -5.22 -9.21 -12.49
C PHE A 54 -5.74 -7.82 -12.87
N GLY A 55 -4.93 -6.98 -13.52
CA GLY A 55 -5.31 -5.66 -14.03
C GLY A 55 -5.89 -5.75 -15.45
N THR A 56 -6.88 -4.89 -15.75
CA THR A 56 -7.43 -4.68 -17.09
C THR A 56 -7.60 -3.20 -17.34
N CYS A 57 -6.94 -2.70 -18.38
CA CYS A 57 -7.02 -1.30 -18.79
C CYS A 57 -8.38 -0.98 -19.40
N THR A 58 -8.93 0.16 -18.98
CA THR A 58 -10.17 0.75 -19.48
C THR A 58 -10.04 2.27 -19.49
N ALA A 59 -10.95 2.97 -20.17
CA ALA A 59 -10.94 4.43 -20.24
C ALA A 59 -12.35 5.00 -20.41
N ASP A 60 -12.59 6.18 -19.84
CA ASP A 60 -13.85 6.92 -19.92
C ASP A 60 -13.80 8.05 -20.96
N GLY A 61 -13.10 7.86 -22.08
CA GLY A 61 -12.89 8.91 -23.08
C GLY A 61 -12.06 10.12 -22.61
N TYR A 62 -11.68 10.18 -21.32
CA TYR A 62 -10.89 11.24 -20.72
C TYR A 62 -9.59 10.69 -20.12
N CYS A 63 -9.69 9.79 -19.14
CA CYS A 63 -8.57 9.19 -18.44
C CYS A 63 -8.55 7.67 -18.62
N THR A 64 -7.37 7.10 -18.44
CA THR A 64 -7.15 5.65 -18.41
C THR A 64 -7.11 5.16 -16.97
N TYR A 65 -7.69 3.98 -16.75
CA TYR A 65 -7.75 3.29 -15.46
C TYR A 65 -7.39 1.82 -15.67
N GLU A 66 -6.68 1.23 -14.73
CA GLU A 66 -6.50 -0.22 -14.66
C GLU A 66 -7.37 -0.78 -13.54
N CYS A 67 -8.42 -1.51 -13.91
CA CYS A 67 -9.30 -2.17 -12.97
C CYS A 67 -8.72 -3.52 -12.56
N PHE A 68 -8.73 -3.82 -11.27
CA PHE A 68 -8.17 -5.06 -10.75
C PHE A 68 -9.24 -6.06 -10.32
N ALA A 69 -8.99 -7.32 -10.65
CA ALA A 69 -9.58 -8.45 -9.95
C ALA A 69 -8.78 -8.79 -8.69
N ASN A 70 -9.43 -9.28 -7.63
CA ASN A 70 -8.82 -9.63 -6.35
C ASN A 70 -7.98 -10.92 -6.42
N GLY A 71 -8.08 -11.69 -7.50
CA GLY A 71 -7.35 -12.94 -7.71
C GLY A 71 -7.93 -13.78 -8.85
N PRO A 72 -7.43 -15.02 -9.03
CA PRO A 72 -7.83 -15.88 -10.15
C PRO A 72 -9.30 -16.36 -10.08
N GLU A 73 -9.88 -16.40 -8.88
CA GLU A 73 -11.26 -16.85 -8.64
C GLU A 73 -12.27 -15.69 -8.57
N ASP A 74 -11.83 -14.46 -8.82
CA ASP A 74 -12.60 -13.23 -8.60
C ASP A 74 -13.67 -12.92 -9.67
N PHE A 75 -14.21 -13.96 -10.28
CA PHE A 75 -15.33 -13.79 -11.22
C PHE A 75 -16.59 -13.44 -10.44
N ALA A 76 -16.96 -12.15 -10.47
CA ALA A 76 -18.25 -11.63 -10.01
C ALA A 76 -19.46 -12.47 -10.51
N ALA A 77 -19.30 -13.22 -11.60
CA ALA A 77 -20.25 -14.19 -12.14
C ALA A 77 -20.69 -15.30 -11.16
N ASN A 78 -19.91 -15.60 -10.11
CA ASN A 78 -20.21 -16.67 -9.15
C ASN A 78 -20.69 -16.18 -7.77
N GLY A 79 -20.86 -14.87 -7.56
CA GLY A 79 -21.44 -14.31 -6.32
C GLY A 79 -20.62 -14.55 -5.05
N ALA A 80 -19.36 -14.95 -5.17
CA ALA A 80 -18.48 -15.34 -4.06
C ALA A 80 -17.32 -14.34 -3.88
N ILE A 81 -17.64 -13.04 -3.83
CA ILE A 81 -16.61 -12.04 -3.52
C ILE A 81 -16.60 -11.81 -2.00
N ASP A 82 -15.58 -12.33 -1.32
CA ASP A 82 -15.27 -11.93 0.05
C ASP A 82 -14.47 -10.62 0.01
N PHE A 83 -15.09 -9.53 0.46
CA PHE A 83 -14.46 -8.22 0.59
C PHE A 83 -13.88 -7.99 1.99
N SER A 84 -13.81 -9.02 2.84
CA SER A 84 -13.30 -8.90 4.21
C SER A 84 -11.86 -8.38 4.26
N THR A 85 -11.03 -8.75 3.27
CA THR A 85 -9.63 -8.33 3.17
C THR A 85 -9.26 -7.91 1.76
N TYR A 86 -8.67 -6.73 1.60
CA TYR A 86 -8.09 -6.27 0.34
C TYR A 86 -6.56 -6.39 0.38
N THR A 87 -5.98 -7.10 -0.57
CA THR A 87 -4.52 -7.25 -0.71
C THR A 87 -4.06 -6.68 -2.05
N PHE A 88 -3.08 -5.79 -2.03
CA PHE A 88 -2.44 -5.24 -3.23
C PHE A 88 -0.93 -5.27 -3.10
N LEU A 89 -0.26 -5.81 -4.12
CA LEU A 89 1.19 -5.94 -4.15
C LEU A 89 1.80 -4.93 -5.11
N ILE A 90 2.97 -4.42 -4.75
CA ILE A 90 3.69 -3.40 -5.52
C ILE A 90 5.09 -3.93 -5.84
N PRO A 91 5.23 -4.82 -6.85
CA PRO A 91 6.51 -5.38 -7.25
C PRO A 91 7.58 -4.30 -7.48
N PHE A 92 8.81 -4.61 -7.10
CA PHE A 92 9.94 -3.71 -7.31
C PHE A 92 10.25 -3.60 -8.80
N GLY A 93 10.10 -2.39 -9.32
CA GLY A 93 10.45 -1.99 -10.66
C GLY A 93 11.94 -1.77 -10.86
N SER A 94 12.34 -1.58 -12.12
CA SER A 94 13.72 -1.30 -12.51
C SER A 94 14.03 0.19 -12.66
N ASP A 95 12.99 1.02 -12.83
CA ASP A 95 13.13 2.42 -13.21
C ASP A 95 13.05 3.36 -12.00
N VAL A 96 12.73 2.80 -10.84
CA VAL A 96 12.66 3.52 -9.56
C VAL A 96 13.94 3.35 -8.77
N GLU A 97 14.53 4.46 -8.36
CA GLU A 97 15.74 4.49 -7.55
C GLU A 97 15.59 3.67 -6.25
N PRO A 98 16.57 2.82 -5.90
CA PRO A 98 16.61 2.08 -4.65
C PRO A 98 16.53 2.97 -3.39
N SER A 99 16.30 2.35 -2.23
CA SER A 99 16.44 3.03 -0.94
C SER A 99 17.91 3.33 -0.64
N GLU A 100 18.17 4.32 0.23
CA GLU A 100 19.54 4.58 0.70
C GLU A 100 20.16 3.35 1.38
N GLN A 101 19.33 2.55 2.05
CA GLN A 101 19.77 1.33 2.72
C GLN A 101 20.15 0.24 1.73
N GLU A 102 19.41 0.10 0.63
CA GLU A 102 19.77 -0.80 -0.47
C GLU A 102 21.05 -0.33 -1.19
N LEU A 103 21.19 0.97 -1.46
CA LEU A 103 22.38 1.54 -2.08
C LEU A 103 23.65 1.37 -1.23
N SER A 104 23.49 1.16 0.08
CA SER A 104 24.62 0.93 1.01
C SER A 104 25.13 -0.51 1.03
N TRP A 105 24.46 -1.44 0.36
CA TRP A 105 24.84 -2.85 0.36
C TRP A 105 26.14 -3.12 -0.39
N SER A 106 26.95 -4.04 0.15
CA SER A 106 28.00 -4.68 -0.63
C SER A 106 27.40 -5.66 -1.65
N SER A 107 28.18 -6.04 -2.66
CA SER A 107 27.74 -7.02 -3.65
C SER A 107 27.34 -8.37 -3.05
N ASP A 108 27.98 -8.79 -1.94
CA ASP A 108 27.60 -10.03 -1.22
C ASP A 108 26.25 -9.88 -0.53
N GLN A 109 25.98 -8.70 0.06
CA GLN A 109 24.70 -8.41 0.70
C GLN A 109 23.56 -8.33 -0.32
N GLU A 110 23.81 -7.69 -1.47
CA GLU A 110 22.87 -7.64 -2.59
C GLU A 110 22.54 -9.03 -3.12
N ALA A 111 23.56 -9.87 -3.36
CA ALA A 111 23.37 -11.24 -3.81
C ALA A 111 22.56 -12.08 -2.81
N ALA A 112 22.84 -11.93 -1.50
CA ALA A 112 22.08 -12.59 -0.45
C ALA A 112 20.63 -12.10 -0.37
N ALA A 113 20.40 -10.79 -0.53
CA ALA A 113 19.08 -10.20 -0.57
C ALA A 113 18.25 -10.74 -1.74
N ASN A 114 18.83 -10.77 -2.93
CA ASN A 114 18.20 -11.32 -4.13
C ASN A 114 17.86 -12.81 -3.98
N ALA A 115 18.76 -13.59 -3.39
CA ALA A 115 18.51 -14.99 -3.09
C ALA A 115 17.37 -15.18 -2.07
N ALA A 116 17.31 -14.34 -1.03
CA ALA A 116 16.24 -14.37 -0.05
C ALA A 116 14.88 -14.00 -0.65
N LEU A 117 14.83 -12.98 -1.51
CA LEU A 117 13.61 -12.58 -2.23
C LEU A 117 13.14 -13.64 -3.22
N ALA A 118 14.05 -14.35 -3.88
CA ALA A 118 13.70 -15.47 -4.76
C ALA A 118 13.15 -16.69 -4.00
N ALA A 119 13.47 -16.82 -2.70
CA ALA A 119 13.04 -17.94 -1.87
C ALA A 119 11.68 -17.72 -1.19
N VAL A 120 11.21 -16.47 -1.08
CA VAL A 120 9.87 -16.19 -0.52
C VAL A 120 8.77 -16.50 -1.54
N ALA A 121 7.58 -16.84 -1.03
CA ALA A 121 6.44 -17.14 -1.88
C ALA A 121 6.05 -15.93 -2.73
N ASN A 122 5.76 -16.17 -4.02
CA ASN A 122 5.26 -15.14 -4.92
C ASN A 122 3.72 -15.10 -4.88
N TRP A 123 3.19 -14.06 -4.23
CA TRP A 123 1.77 -13.85 -4.04
C TRP A 123 1.08 -13.11 -5.20
N THR A 124 1.82 -12.60 -6.19
CA THR A 124 1.21 -11.92 -7.36
C THR A 124 0.38 -12.87 -8.24
N THR A 125 0.56 -14.18 -8.05
CA THR A 125 -0.26 -15.23 -8.69
C THR A 125 -1.66 -15.36 -8.07
N GLN A 126 -1.90 -14.74 -6.92
CA GLN A 126 -3.16 -14.83 -6.17
C GLN A 126 -3.78 -13.47 -5.86
N HIS A 127 -3.00 -12.39 -5.90
CA HIS A 127 -3.44 -11.04 -5.56
C HIS A 127 -3.07 -10.04 -6.66
N PRO A 128 -3.86 -8.96 -6.80
CA PRO A 128 -3.58 -7.91 -7.76
C PRO A 128 -2.25 -7.23 -7.44
N SER A 129 -1.58 -6.82 -8.50
CA SER A 129 -0.31 -6.12 -8.37
C SER A 129 -0.05 -5.14 -9.48
N LYS A 130 0.72 -4.09 -9.17
CA LYS A 130 1.25 -3.15 -10.14
C LYS A 130 2.66 -2.72 -9.76
N SER A 131 3.62 -2.84 -10.69
CA SER A 131 5.00 -2.39 -10.45
C SER A 131 5.04 -0.93 -10.01
N ASN A 132 5.94 -0.60 -9.08
CA ASN A 132 6.18 0.81 -8.74
C ASN A 132 6.88 1.62 -9.84
N ASP A 133 7.29 1.00 -10.96
CA ASP A 133 7.66 1.74 -12.17
C ASP A 133 6.52 2.66 -12.65
N ALA A 134 5.28 2.19 -12.51
CA ALA A 134 4.08 2.94 -12.90
C ALA A 134 3.26 3.45 -11.70
N LEU A 135 3.24 2.72 -10.59
CA LEU A 135 2.47 3.09 -9.39
C LEU A 135 3.36 3.80 -8.36
N GLN A 136 3.37 5.13 -8.42
CA GLN A 136 4.19 5.95 -7.53
C GLN A 136 3.39 6.66 -6.43
N HIS A 137 2.06 6.67 -6.50
CA HIS A 137 1.20 7.35 -5.53
C HIS A 137 0.03 6.47 -5.08
N ILE A 138 -0.42 6.67 -3.86
CA ILE A 138 -1.69 6.16 -3.33
C ILE A 138 -2.51 7.36 -2.87
N GLU A 139 -3.77 7.41 -3.28
CA GLU A 139 -4.73 8.41 -2.80
C GLU A 139 -5.40 7.92 -1.51
N PRO A 140 -6.04 8.80 -0.71
CA PRO A 140 -6.85 8.37 0.42
C PRO A 140 -7.83 7.28 -0.02
N LEU A 141 -7.87 6.20 0.74
CA LEU A 141 -8.74 5.07 0.45
C LEU A 141 -10.00 5.17 1.34
N ASP A 142 -11.07 4.59 0.85
CA ASP A 142 -12.43 4.62 1.39
C ASP A 142 -13.09 3.29 0.99
N PHE A 143 -12.75 2.24 1.73
CA PHE A 143 -13.22 0.89 1.46
C PHE A 143 -14.67 0.72 1.89
N MET A 144 -15.29 -0.34 1.35
CA MET A 144 -16.64 -0.72 1.78
C MET A 144 -16.67 -1.11 3.26
N ALA A 145 -17.82 -0.93 3.90
CA ALA A 145 -18.05 -1.29 5.30
C ALA A 145 -17.80 -2.79 5.62
N SER A 146 -17.81 -3.66 4.61
CA SER A 146 -17.47 -5.08 4.74
C SER A 146 -15.97 -5.36 4.80
N THR A 147 -15.12 -4.42 4.40
CA THR A 147 -13.67 -4.58 4.39
C THR A 147 -13.12 -4.30 5.77
N THR A 148 -12.57 -5.32 6.41
CA THR A 148 -12.02 -5.29 7.76
C THR A 148 -10.49 -5.41 7.79
N GLY A 149 -9.89 -5.84 6.68
CA GLY A 149 -8.46 -6.03 6.52
C GLY A 149 -7.92 -5.36 5.26
N VAL A 150 -6.75 -4.73 5.35
CA VAL A 150 -6.02 -4.21 4.20
C VAL A 150 -4.55 -4.63 4.27
N VAL A 151 -4.02 -5.08 3.14
CA VAL A 151 -2.60 -5.43 2.95
C VAL A 151 -2.08 -4.67 1.74
N LEU A 152 -1.16 -3.73 1.97
CA LEU A 152 -0.37 -3.07 0.93
C LEU A 152 1.09 -3.48 1.13
N ALA A 153 1.66 -4.18 0.15
CA ALA A 153 3.02 -4.68 0.28
C ALA A 153 3.88 -4.42 -0.96
N GLY A 154 5.06 -3.85 -0.76
CA GLY A 154 6.09 -3.79 -1.78
C GLY A 154 6.70 -5.16 -2.06
N GLY A 155 7.06 -5.39 -3.31
CA GLY A 155 7.53 -6.68 -3.79
C GLY A 155 6.38 -7.62 -4.17
N SER A 156 6.69 -8.92 -4.18
CA SER A 156 5.76 -9.98 -4.55
C SER A 156 5.07 -10.65 -3.35
N SER A 157 5.34 -10.20 -2.12
CA SER A 157 4.68 -10.66 -0.89
C SER A 157 4.93 -9.67 0.26
N VAL A 158 4.33 -9.90 1.43
CA VAL A 158 4.65 -9.13 2.65
C VAL A 158 6.05 -9.42 3.19
N PHE A 159 6.68 -10.52 2.78
CA PHE A 159 8.04 -10.85 3.21
C PHE A 159 9.05 -10.08 2.36
N GLY A 160 9.91 -9.30 3.02
CA GLY A 160 11.01 -8.60 2.34
C GLY A 160 12.34 -8.67 3.07
N VAL A 161 13.36 -8.11 2.43
CA VAL A 161 14.72 -7.94 2.98
C VAL A 161 14.83 -6.51 3.51
N ARG A 162 15.30 -6.36 4.76
CA ARG A 162 15.40 -5.06 5.46
C ARG A 162 16.17 -4.05 4.60
N GLY A 163 15.49 -2.99 4.16
CA GLY A 163 16.04 -1.96 3.28
C GLY A 163 15.54 -2.04 1.84
N LYS A 164 15.18 -3.22 1.31
CA LYS A 164 14.54 -3.35 0.00
C LYS A 164 13.06 -3.01 0.12
N VAL A 165 12.63 -1.93 -0.54
CA VAL A 165 11.27 -1.41 -0.45
C VAL A 165 10.77 -0.90 -1.80
N ALA A 166 9.45 -0.90 -1.98
CA ALA A 166 8.81 -0.21 -3.09
C ALA A 166 8.62 1.25 -2.71
N ARG A 167 9.06 2.17 -3.57
CA ARG A 167 8.76 3.59 -3.39
C ARG A 167 7.37 3.88 -3.91
N VAL A 168 6.51 4.31 -3.00
CA VAL A 168 5.17 4.80 -3.27
C VAL A 168 4.86 5.89 -2.25
N GLN A 169 4.34 7.02 -2.71
CA GLN A 169 3.92 8.10 -1.84
C GLN A 169 2.53 7.79 -1.30
N LEU A 170 2.39 7.76 0.02
CA LEU A 170 1.09 7.66 0.69
C LEU A 170 0.64 9.03 1.21
N PRO A 171 -0.68 9.26 1.30
CA PRO A 171 -1.23 10.49 1.83
C PRO A 171 -1.24 10.45 3.37
N GLN A 172 -1.38 11.61 4.01
CA GLN A 172 -1.49 11.70 5.48
C GLN A 172 -2.74 11.02 6.04
N GLU A 173 -3.84 10.96 5.29
CA GLU A 173 -5.12 10.40 5.74
C GLU A 173 -5.47 9.13 4.95
N LEU A 174 -4.56 8.16 4.92
CA LEU A 174 -4.69 6.99 4.04
C LEU A 174 -5.94 6.14 4.32
N PHE A 175 -6.23 5.85 5.59
CA PHE A 175 -7.34 5.00 6.04
C PHE A 175 -8.20 5.66 7.12
N THR A 176 -8.10 6.98 7.29
CA THR A 176 -8.72 7.69 8.41
C THR A 176 -10.25 7.62 8.38
N ALA A 177 -10.83 7.53 7.17
CA ALA A 177 -12.26 7.31 6.97
C ALA A 177 -12.70 5.86 7.27
N ASP A 178 -11.77 4.90 7.18
CA ASP A 178 -12.03 3.46 7.25
C ASP A 178 -12.11 2.92 8.69
N THR A 179 -13.00 3.49 9.51
CA THR A 179 -13.17 3.11 10.93
C THR A 179 -13.59 1.66 11.18
N GLN A 180 -14.04 0.96 10.14
CA GLN A 180 -14.40 -0.46 10.15
C GLN A 180 -13.18 -1.39 10.14
N LEU A 181 -11.99 -0.90 9.76
CA LEU A 181 -10.80 -1.73 9.67
C LEU A 181 -10.37 -2.23 11.05
N GLN A 182 -10.05 -3.51 11.08
CA GLN A 182 -9.52 -4.23 12.24
C GLN A 182 -8.07 -4.64 12.02
N ALA A 183 -7.64 -4.80 10.77
CA ALA A 183 -6.30 -5.22 10.40
C ALA A 183 -5.72 -4.36 9.27
N VAL A 184 -4.53 -3.80 9.50
CA VAL A 184 -3.76 -3.10 8.45
C VAL A 184 -2.35 -3.68 8.39
N THR A 185 -1.91 -4.03 7.19
CA THR A 185 -0.53 -4.44 6.90
C THR A 185 0.06 -3.53 5.83
N LEU A 186 1.08 -2.78 6.22
CA LEU A 186 1.98 -2.07 5.33
C LEU A 186 3.35 -2.77 5.41
N ALA A 187 3.83 -3.30 4.29
CA ALA A 187 5.07 -4.05 4.28
C ALA A 187 5.97 -3.66 3.12
N ASN A 188 7.28 -3.53 3.35
CA ASN A 188 8.26 -3.28 2.30
C ASN A 188 7.97 -2.00 1.47
N LEU A 189 7.46 -0.94 2.11
CA LEU A 189 7.15 0.35 1.47
C LEU A 189 8.09 1.43 1.97
N ALA A 190 8.55 2.33 1.11
CA ALA A 190 9.39 3.45 1.53
C ALA A 190 8.55 4.52 2.27
N LEU A 191 8.32 4.32 3.57
CA LEU A 191 7.59 5.26 4.44
C LEU A 191 8.58 6.25 5.09
N GLU A 192 9.26 7.06 4.26
CA GLU A 192 10.20 8.08 4.75
C GLU A 192 9.52 9.17 5.59
N GLN A 193 8.19 9.29 5.50
CA GLN A 193 7.38 10.16 6.36
C GLN A 193 6.61 9.35 7.40
N ILE A 194 6.54 9.91 8.61
CA ILE A 194 5.70 9.38 9.67
C ILE A 194 4.25 9.45 9.20
N LEU A 195 3.55 8.31 9.23
CA LEU A 195 2.11 8.20 9.09
C LEU A 195 1.43 8.83 10.31
N ALA A 196 1.47 10.16 10.39
CA ALA A 196 0.66 10.89 11.36
C ALA A 196 -0.75 10.96 10.79
N THR A 197 -1.75 10.54 11.56
CA THR A 197 -3.19 10.64 11.22
C THR A 197 -3.64 9.80 10.03
N SER A 198 -2.93 8.71 9.71
CA SER A 198 -3.22 7.86 8.55
C SER A 198 -3.99 6.58 8.87
N LEU A 199 -3.97 6.16 10.14
CA LEU A 199 -4.52 4.87 10.58
C LEU A 199 -5.73 5.07 11.51
N PRO A 200 -6.80 4.26 11.39
CA PRO A 200 -7.91 4.30 12.32
C PRO A 200 -7.49 3.77 13.70
N SER A 201 -8.02 4.34 14.78
CA SER A 201 -7.68 3.95 16.16
C SER A 201 -8.27 2.60 16.60
N GLY A 202 -9.26 2.09 15.85
CA GLY A 202 -9.97 0.84 16.16
C GLY A 202 -9.24 -0.45 15.76
N LEU A 203 -7.99 -0.37 15.30
CA LEU A 203 -7.24 -1.53 14.82
C LEU A 203 -6.95 -2.54 15.95
N ILE A 204 -7.09 -3.82 15.62
CA ILE A 204 -6.72 -4.97 16.46
C ILE A 204 -5.33 -5.48 16.04
N ASN A 205 -5.05 -5.46 14.74
CA ASN A 205 -3.78 -5.92 14.16
C ASN A 205 -3.16 -4.82 13.31
N LEU A 206 -1.92 -4.45 13.62
CA LEU A 206 -1.15 -3.50 12.83
C LEU A 206 0.21 -4.08 12.51
N THR A 207 0.50 -4.21 11.22
CA THR A 207 1.84 -4.53 10.71
C THR A 207 2.35 -3.34 9.93
N ILE A 208 3.49 -2.79 10.34
CA ILE A 208 4.28 -1.85 9.55
C ILE A 208 5.71 -2.39 9.51
N SER A 209 5.99 -3.31 8.60
CA SER A 209 7.26 -4.06 8.55
C SER A 209 8.13 -3.66 7.37
N ASN A 210 9.43 -3.47 7.60
CA ASN A 210 10.39 -3.08 6.57
C ASN A 210 9.94 -1.81 5.81
N CYS A 211 9.59 -0.77 6.57
CA CYS A 211 9.06 0.47 6.01
C CYS A 211 10.02 1.67 6.14
N LEU A 212 11.30 1.39 6.41
CA LEU A 212 12.34 2.40 6.66
C LEU A 212 12.07 3.32 7.87
N MET A 213 11.14 2.95 8.75
CA MET A 213 10.71 3.84 9.84
C MET A 213 11.79 4.02 10.91
N THR A 214 11.98 5.26 11.35
CA THR A 214 12.90 5.62 12.45
C THR A 214 12.16 6.19 13.66
N SER A 215 10.88 6.52 13.50
CA SER A 215 10.01 7.18 14.48
C SER A 215 8.60 6.61 14.37
N TYR A 216 7.92 6.51 15.52
CA TYR A 216 6.64 5.83 15.64
C TYR A 216 5.51 6.71 15.11
N PRO A 217 4.48 6.13 14.46
CA PRO A 217 3.29 6.89 14.09
C PRO A 217 2.53 7.32 15.34
N ASP A 218 2.13 8.60 15.39
CA ASP A 218 1.39 9.16 16.52
C ASP A 218 0.03 8.46 16.74
N ASP A 219 -0.54 7.86 15.69
CA ASP A 219 -1.81 7.12 15.74
C ASP A 219 -1.76 5.99 16.79
N LEU A 220 -0.59 5.37 17.00
CA LEU A 220 -0.40 4.30 18.00
C LEU A 220 -0.82 4.72 19.41
N LYS A 221 -0.68 6.00 19.76
CA LYS A 221 -1.03 6.54 21.09
C LYS A 221 -2.53 6.47 21.39
N THR A 222 -3.34 6.21 20.37
CA THR A 222 -4.81 6.16 20.48
C THR A 222 -5.38 4.76 20.25
N MET A 223 -4.53 3.76 19.99
CA MET A 223 -4.94 2.41 19.61
C MET A 223 -5.16 1.49 20.82
N ASP A 224 -6.12 1.84 21.69
CA ASP A 224 -6.46 1.08 22.90
C ASP A 224 -6.96 -0.35 22.63
N ALA A 225 -7.38 -0.63 21.38
CA ALA A 225 -7.88 -1.92 20.93
C ALA A 225 -6.78 -2.84 20.39
N LEU A 226 -5.55 -2.35 20.21
CA LEU A 226 -4.50 -3.08 19.51
C LEU A 226 -4.02 -4.28 20.32
N GLU A 227 -4.07 -5.46 19.71
CA GLU A 227 -3.65 -6.74 20.31
C GLU A 227 -2.35 -7.26 19.69
N ASN A 228 -2.13 -7.02 18.39
CA ASN A 228 -0.94 -7.48 17.69
C ASN A 228 -0.28 -6.32 16.92
N LEU A 229 1.00 -6.09 17.21
CA LEU A 229 1.80 -5.03 16.58
C LEU A 229 3.10 -5.60 16.04
N ASP A 230 3.27 -5.59 14.72
CA ASP A 230 4.53 -5.94 14.05
C ASP A 230 5.17 -4.68 13.46
N LEU A 231 6.31 -4.31 14.02
CA LEU A 231 7.16 -3.18 13.61
C LEU A 231 8.55 -3.67 13.19
N SER A 232 8.67 -4.94 12.80
CA SER A 232 9.94 -5.58 12.46
C SER A 232 10.61 -4.97 11.24
N LYS A 233 11.93 -5.17 11.15
CA LYS A 233 12.77 -4.74 10.01
C LYS A 233 12.73 -3.23 9.73
N ASN A 234 12.36 -2.41 10.71
CA ASN A 234 12.50 -0.96 10.63
C ASN A 234 13.84 -0.50 11.21
N TYR A 235 13.97 0.77 11.56
CA TYR A 235 15.17 1.41 12.07
C TYR A 235 14.89 2.16 13.37
N TYR A 236 13.94 1.66 14.17
CA TYR A 236 13.66 2.21 15.49
C TYR A 236 14.87 2.07 16.41
N GLY A 237 15.23 3.17 17.08
CA GLY A 237 16.35 3.24 18.01
C GLY A 237 15.96 3.02 19.49
N TYR A 238 14.69 3.16 19.83
CA TYR A 238 14.16 2.99 21.17
C TYR A 238 12.67 2.65 21.08
N PHE A 239 12.10 2.01 22.10
CA PHE A 239 10.64 1.94 22.25
C PHE A 239 10.15 3.04 23.22
N PRO A 240 9.19 3.89 22.83
CA PRO A 240 8.80 5.11 23.55
C PRO A 240 8.19 4.83 24.93
N SER A 241 8.50 5.69 25.91
CA SER A 241 7.92 5.64 27.27
C SER A 241 6.51 6.19 27.37
N ASP A 242 6.09 7.03 26.43
CA ASP A 242 4.75 7.62 26.36
C ASP A 242 3.75 6.77 25.56
N LEU A 243 4.16 5.59 25.09
CA LEU A 243 3.26 4.66 24.42
C LEU A 243 2.66 3.67 25.42
N ASP A 244 1.34 3.74 25.56
CA ASP A 244 0.52 2.84 26.37
C ASP A 244 -0.39 2.04 25.44
N LEU A 245 -0.21 0.72 25.41
CA LEU A 245 -1.03 -0.20 24.60
C LEU A 245 -1.61 -1.27 25.52
N PRO A 246 -2.72 -0.97 26.22
CA PRO A 246 -3.18 -1.76 27.37
C PRO A 246 -3.62 -3.18 27.00
N LYS A 247 -4.00 -3.41 25.74
CA LYS A 247 -4.43 -4.71 25.23
C LYS A 247 -3.40 -5.44 24.39
N LEU A 248 -2.20 -4.87 24.20
CA LEU A 248 -1.21 -5.48 23.31
C LEU A 248 -0.72 -6.82 23.89
N GLN A 249 -0.88 -7.88 23.10
CA GLN A 249 -0.50 -9.25 23.46
C GLN A 249 0.75 -9.70 22.72
N THR A 250 0.90 -9.28 21.46
CA THR A 250 2.04 -9.64 20.61
C THR A 250 2.71 -8.36 20.09
N LEU A 251 4.01 -8.24 20.34
CA LEU A 251 4.84 -7.17 19.81
C LEU A 251 6.03 -7.78 19.07
N ASN A 252 6.22 -7.46 17.79
CA ASN A 252 7.41 -7.84 17.05
C ASN A 252 8.24 -6.61 16.70
N LEU A 253 9.40 -6.49 17.33
CA LEU A 253 10.39 -5.44 17.06
C LEU A 253 11.69 -5.99 16.47
N SER A 254 11.68 -7.25 16.00
CA SER A 254 12.87 -7.91 15.46
C SER A 254 13.49 -7.13 14.30
N ALA A 255 14.81 -7.24 14.15
CA ALA A 255 15.56 -6.54 13.11
C ALA A 255 15.38 -5.01 13.12
N ASN A 256 15.24 -4.40 14.29
CA ASN A 256 15.42 -2.96 14.52
C ASN A 256 16.83 -2.66 15.09
N SER A 257 17.05 -1.43 15.56
CA SER A 257 18.32 -0.97 16.14
C SER A 257 18.12 -0.45 17.58
N LEU A 258 17.27 -1.14 18.36
CA LEU A 258 16.83 -0.69 19.69
C LEU A 258 17.98 -0.65 20.71
N GLY A 259 18.16 0.52 21.34
CA GLY A 259 19.04 0.72 22.49
C GLY A 259 18.31 0.81 23.84
N SER A 260 17.00 1.12 23.84
CA SER A 260 16.18 1.19 25.04
C SER A 260 14.73 0.78 24.77
N PHE A 261 14.01 0.44 25.85
CA PHE A 261 12.62 0.00 25.81
C PHE A 261 11.90 0.46 27.08
N GLU A 262 10.95 1.40 26.96
CA GLU A 262 10.37 2.07 28.14
C GLU A 262 8.82 2.15 28.20
N GLY A 263 8.10 1.56 27.25
CA GLY A 263 6.64 1.71 27.16
C GLY A 263 5.83 0.82 28.12
N SER A 264 4.55 1.16 28.28
CA SER A 264 3.59 0.43 29.14
C SER A 264 2.81 -0.59 28.32
N LEU A 265 3.08 -1.89 28.58
CA LEU A 265 2.47 -3.02 27.86
C LEU A 265 1.97 -4.09 28.86
N PRO A 266 0.94 -3.79 29.67
CA PRO A 266 0.53 -4.64 30.80
C PRO A 266 -0.03 -6.01 30.40
N SER A 267 -0.44 -6.18 29.14
CA SER A 267 -1.04 -7.42 28.61
C SER A 267 -0.10 -8.22 27.70
N LEU A 268 1.17 -7.83 27.60
CA LEU A 268 2.11 -8.43 26.65
C LEU A 268 2.42 -9.88 27.02
N VAL A 269 2.26 -10.77 26.04
CA VAL A 269 2.52 -12.21 26.17
C VAL A 269 3.74 -12.61 25.33
N THR A 270 3.87 -12.06 24.11
CA THR A 270 4.93 -12.40 23.16
C THR A 270 5.66 -11.14 22.72
N LEU A 271 7.00 -11.17 22.75
CA LEU A 271 7.92 -10.10 22.34
C LEU A 271 9.02 -10.64 21.42
#